data_AF-A0A1J1E3I0-F1
#
_entry.id   AF-A0A1J1E3I0-F1
#
_cell.length_a   1.000
_cell.length_b   1.000
_cell.length_c   1.000
_cell.angle_alpha   90.00
_cell.angle_beta   90.00
_cell.angle_gamma   90.00
#
_symmetry.space_group_name_H-M   'P 1'
#
loop_
_entity.id
_entity.type
_entity.pdbx_description
1 polymer ?
#
loop_
_entity_poly.entity_id
_entity_poly.type
_entity_poly.pdbx_seq_one_letter_code
_entity_poly.pdbx_strand_id
1 'polypeptide(L)'
;MYWAVQGMASELSTGVLLMKYIKRSHRDVSMLVIGQKGSFMKKARGRITFTCLDGNLVKEAISKSISTGEPQKINMVSEGVDQDNNTVSKFEYQWSIKVK
;
A
#
# COMPACT_ATOMS: atom_id res chain seq x y z
N MET A 1 -17.04 11.80 2.61
CA MET A 1 -15.61 12.13 2.72
C MET A 1 -15.07 12.46 1.34
N TYR A 2 -14.25 13.50 1.19
CA TYR A 2 -13.61 13.82 -0.10
C TYR A 2 -12.69 12.67 -0.54
N TRP A 3 -12.66 12.35 -1.84
CA TRP A 3 -11.96 11.16 -2.34
C TRP A 3 -10.44 11.24 -2.13
N ALA A 4 -9.83 12.43 -2.21
CA ALA A 4 -8.38 12.56 -2.03
C ALA A 4 -7.95 12.27 -0.59
N VAL A 5 -8.80 12.58 0.40
CA VAL A 5 -8.53 12.21 1.81
C VAL A 5 -8.52 10.69 1.99
N GLN A 6 -9.44 9.99 1.31
CA GLN A 6 -9.44 8.52 1.27
C GLN A 6 -8.20 7.99 0.56
N GLY A 7 -7.80 8.61 -0.56
CA GLY A 7 -6.57 8.29 -1.29
C GLY A 7 -5.32 8.43 -0.44
N MET A 8 -5.15 9.55 0.28
CA MET A 8 -4.00 9.75 1.17
C MET A 8 -3.96 8.72 2.31
N ALA A 9 -5.09 8.45 2.95
CA ALA A 9 -5.16 7.45 4.02
C ALA A 9 -4.85 6.04 3.52
N SER A 10 -5.35 5.69 2.34
CA SER A 10 -5.14 4.38 1.73
C SER A 10 -3.69 4.21 1.25
N GLU A 11 -3.09 5.24 0.62
CA GLU A 11 -1.69 5.25 0.20
C GLU A 11 -0.75 5.08 1.39
N LEU A 12 -0.95 5.88 2.45
CA LEU A 12 -0.18 5.81 3.68
C LEU A 12 -0.23 4.41 4.31
N SER A 13 -1.39 3.74 4.30
CA SER A 13 -1.51 2.38 4.84
C SER A 13 -0.62 1.36 4.11
N THR A 14 -0.45 1.50 2.79
CA THR A 14 0.47 0.66 2.00
C THR A 14 1.93 1.09 2.18
N GLY A 15 2.20 2.40 2.20
CA GLY A 15 3.54 2.97 2.33
C GLY A 15 4.17 2.68 3.70
N VAL A 16 3.41 2.78 4.79
CA VAL A 16 3.90 2.43 6.15
C VAL A 16 4.27 0.96 6.25
N LEU A 17 3.52 0.08 5.58
CA LEU A 17 3.86 -1.34 5.53
C LEU A 17 5.18 -1.56 4.78
N LEU A 18 5.37 -0.92 3.63
CA LEU A 18 6.65 -0.91 2.91
C LEU A 18 7.81 -0.43 3.79
N MET A 19 7.67 0.74 4.41
CA MET A 19 8.68 1.33 5.31
C MET A 19 9.04 0.40 6.45
N LYS A 20 8.05 -0.30 7.05
CA LYS A 20 8.28 -1.27 8.12
C LYS A 20 9.17 -2.43 7.67
N TYR A 21 8.93 -2.99 6.48
CA TYR A 21 9.73 -4.09 5.96
C TYR A 21 11.11 -3.65 5.47
N ILE A 22 11.22 -2.46 4.88
CA ILE A 22 12.52 -1.84 4.52
C ILE A 22 13.37 -1.65 5.77
N LYS A 23 12.80 -1.10 6.85
CA LYS A 23 13.52 -0.95 8.12
C LYS A 23 13.99 -2.30 8.69
N ARG A 24 13.19 -3.36 8.53
CA ARG A 24 13.53 -4.72 8.99
C ARG A 24 14.56 -5.42 8.11
N SER A 25 14.72 -5.04 6.84
CA SER A 25 15.72 -5.63 5.96
C SER A 25 17.14 -5.09 6.22
N HIS A 26 17.27 -4.00 6.98
CA HIS A 26 18.55 -3.31 7.22
C HIS A 26 19.26 -2.90 5.92
N ARG A 27 18.48 -2.55 4.88
CA ARG A 27 18.98 -2.10 3.58
C ARG A 27 18.33 -0.79 3.19
N ASP A 28 19.06 0.02 2.44
CA ASP A 28 18.49 1.17 1.78
C ASP A 28 17.70 0.72 0.55
N VAL A 29 16.43 1.12 0.48
CA VAL A 29 15.53 0.76 -0.61
C VAL A 29 14.89 2.02 -1.13
N SER A 30 15.02 2.30 -2.44
CA SER A 30 14.19 3.31 -3.09
C SER A 30 12.78 2.75 -3.29
N MET A 31 11.76 3.50 -2.90
CA MET A 31 10.35 3.16 -3.13
C MET A 31 9.63 4.31 -3.86
N LEU A 32 8.80 3.98 -4.85
CA LEU A 32 8.06 4.95 -5.66
C LEU A 32 6.69 4.41 -6.02
N VAL A 33 5.64 5.22 -5.85
CA VAL A 33 4.32 4.92 -6.43
C VAL A 33 4.36 5.20 -7.93
N ILE A 34 4.00 4.21 -8.75
CA ILE A 34 3.99 4.33 -10.22
C ILE A 34 2.60 4.15 -10.83
N GLY A 35 1.61 3.79 -10.02
CA GLY A 35 0.23 3.63 -10.48
C GLY A 35 -0.75 3.54 -9.31
N GLN A 36 -1.97 3.97 -9.54
CA GLN A 36 -3.04 3.97 -8.55
C GLN A 36 -4.38 3.71 -9.23
N LYS A 37 -5.24 2.94 -8.56
CA LYS A 37 -6.63 2.71 -8.95
C LYS A 37 -7.52 2.78 -7.71
N GLY A 38 -8.53 3.64 -7.74
CA GLY A 38 -9.56 3.74 -6.71
C GLY A 38 -10.90 3.16 -7.18
N SER A 39 -11.60 2.45 -6.31
CA SER A 39 -12.98 1.98 -6.52
C SER A 39 -13.83 2.40 -5.33
N PHE A 40 -15.03 2.96 -5.59
CA PHE A 40 -15.92 3.51 -4.57
C PHE A 40 -17.26 2.79 -4.63
N MET A 41 -17.57 2.02 -3.60
CA MET A 41 -18.78 1.18 -3.56
C MET A 41 -19.93 1.86 -2.81
N LYS A 42 -19.60 2.69 -1.82
CA LYS A 42 -20.57 3.41 -1.00
C LYS A 42 -20.01 4.77 -0.61
N LYS A 43 -20.89 5.74 -0.35
CA LYS A 43 -20.50 7.04 0.20
C LYS A 43 -19.88 6.86 1.58
N ALA A 44 -18.59 7.17 1.72
CA ALA A 44 -17.88 7.21 2.99
C ALA A 44 -18.45 8.29 3.94
N ARG A 45 -18.96 7.87 5.10
CA ARG A 45 -19.52 8.71 6.17
C ARG A 45 -18.87 8.32 7.50
N GLY A 46 -18.63 9.30 8.38
CA GLY A 46 -17.98 9.06 9.67
C GLY A 46 -16.50 8.69 9.54
N ARG A 47 -16.03 7.85 10.45
CA ARG A 47 -14.64 7.36 10.50
C ARG A 47 -14.49 6.16 9.55
N ILE A 48 -13.49 6.24 8.68
CA ILE A 48 -13.12 5.15 7.76
C ILE A 48 -11.75 4.62 8.17
N THR A 49 -11.63 3.30 8.30
CA THR A 49 -10.36 2.63 8.60
C THR A 49 -9.82 2.02 7.32
N PHE A 50 -8.58 2.36 6.97
CA PHE A 50 -7.87 1.81 5.82
C PHE A 50 -6.87 0.76 6.26
N THR A 51 -6.98 -0.45 5.72
CA THR A 51 -6.13 -1.59 6.08
C THR A 51 -5.48 -2.16 4.84
N CYS A 52 -4.16 -2.37 4.90
CA CYS A 52 -3.40 -3.13 3.92
C CYS A 52 -2.81 -4.37 4.60
N LEU A 53 -3.03 -5.56 4.02
CA LEU A 53 -2.58 -6.85 4.56
C LEU A 53 -1.48 -7.51 3.72
N ASP A 54 -0.97 -6.80 2.70
CA ASP A 54 -0.05 -7.34 1.70
C ASP A 54 1.42 -7.39 2.15
N GLY A 55 1.65 -7.61 3.44
CA GLY A 55 2.99 -7.61 4.01
C GLY A 55 3.90 -8.70 3.44
N ASN A 56 3.31 -9.83 3.02
CA ASN A 56 4.05 -10.92 2.37
C ASN A 56 4.60 -10.50 1.00
N LEU A 57 3.81 -9.79 0.18
CA LEU A 57 4.26 -9.30 -1.13
C LEU A 57 5.46 -8.37 -1.01
N VAL A 58 5.46 -7.50 0.00
CA VAL A 58 6.58 -6.61 0.30
C VAL A 58 7.83 -7.40 0.67
N LYS A 59 7.70 -8.38 1.57
CA LYS A 59 8.83 -9.21 2.02
C LYS A 59 9.47 -9.97 0.86
N GLU A 60 8.65 -10.56 0.00
CA GLU A 60 9.10 -11.30 -1.19
C GLU A 60 9.81 -10.39 -2.19
N ALA A 61 9.24 -9.22 -2.48
CA ALA A 61 9.81 -8.28 -3.41
C ALA A 61 11.15 -7.70 -2.92
N ILE A 62 11.28 -7.39 -1.63
CA ILE A 62 12.57 -6.97 -1.06
C ILE A 62 13.59 -8.10 -1.20
N SER A 63 13.22 -9.32 -0.80
CA SER A 63 14.12 -10.49 -0.89
C SER A 63 14.58 -10.74 -2.32
N LYS A 64 13.66 -10.62 -3.29
CA LYS A 64 13.97 -10.76 -4.71
C LYS A 64 14.90 -9.64 -5.20
N SER A 65 14.62 -8.39 -4.85
CA SER A 65 15.48 -7.26 -5.20
C SER A 65 16.89 -7.40 -4.61
N ILE A 66 17.03 -7.94 -3.39
CA ILE A 66 18.34 -8.27 -2.79
C ILE A 66 19.05 -9.33 -3.63
N SER A 67 18.36 -10.39 -4.05
CA SER A 67 18.98 -11.50 -4.79
C SER A 67 19.35 -11.15 -6.24
N THR A 68 18.57 -10.29 -6.90
CA THR A 68 18.74 -10.00 -8.32
C THR A 68 19.43 -8.67 -8.60
N GLY A 69 19.41 -7.72 -7.66
CA GLY A 69 19.82 -6.33 -7.91
C GLY A 69 18.84 -5.51 -8.76
N GLU A 70 17.74 -6.13 -9.20
CA GLU A 70 16.76 -5.52 -10.11
C GLU A 70 15.56 -4.92 -9.34
N PRO A 71 14.94 -3.85 -9.87
CA PRO A 71 13.73 -3.29 -9.29
C PRO A 71 12.57 -4.28 -9.36
N GLN A 72 11.73 -4.30 -8.32
CA GLN A 72 10.53 -5.13 -8.23
C GLN A 72 9.28 -4.26 -8.21
N LYS A 73 8.25 -4.70 -8.92
CA LYS A 73 6.92 -4.08 -8.90
C LYS A 73 6.00 -4.87 -7.99
N ILE A 74 5.22 -4.18 -7.16
CA ILE A 74 4.29 -4.77 -6.20
C ILE A 74 2.95 -4.06 -6.36
N ASN A 75 1.87 -4.81 -6.49
CA ASN A 75 0.53 -4.26 -6.39
C ASN A 75 0.01 -4.51 -4.97
N MET A 76 -0.32 -3.45 -4.25
CA MET A 76 -0.81 -3.50 -2.88
C MET A 76 -2.22 -2.93 -2.80
N VAL A 77 -3.05 -3.54 -1.98
CA VAL A 77 -4.45 -3.19 -1.80
C VAL A 77 -4.67 -2.62 -0.41
N SER A 78 -5.37 -1.49 -0.37
CA SER A 78 -5.89 -0.89 0.85
C SER A 78 -7.40 -0.83 0.80
N GLU A 79 -8.05 -1.48 1.76
CA GLU A 79 -9.50 -1.52 1.90
C GLU A 79 -9.95 -0.53 2.97
N GLY A 80 -10.88 0.35 2.58
CA GLY A 80 -11.53 1.31 3.47
C GLY A 80 -12.89 0.80 3.94
N VAL A 81 -13.06 0.64 5.25
CA VAL A 81 -14.32 0.19 5.88
C VAL A 81 -14.91 1.26 6.80
N ASP A 82 -16.24 1.33 6.87
CA ASP A 82 -16.95 2.17 7.85
C ASP A 82 -17.03 1.49 9.23
N GLN A 83 -17.70 2.15 10.18
CA GLN A 83 -17.82 1.67 11.57
C GLN A 83 -18.65 0.38 11.70
N ASP A 84 -19.44 0.07 10.68
CA ASP A 84 -20.25 -1.14 10.59
C ASP A 84 -19.50 -2.24 9.79
N ASN A 85 -18.20 -2.07 9.56
CA ASN A 85 -17.34 -2.94 8.74
C ASN A 85 -17.80 -3.11 7.27
N ASN A 86 -18.58 -2.17 6.73
CA ASN A 86 -18.92 -2.20 5.31
C ASN A 86 -17.81 -1.56 4.48
N THR A 87 -17.41 -2.22 3.40
CA THR A 87 -16.46 -1.65 2.46
C THR A 87 -17.05 -0.44 1.74
N VAL A 88 -16.41 0.72 1.92
CA VAL A 88 -16.80 1.98 1.25
C VAL A 88 -15.96 2.25 0.02
N SER A 89 -14.68 1.88 0.06
CA SER A 89 -13.73 2.10 -1.02
C SER A 89 -12.58 1.09 -0.99
N LYS A 90 -12.01 0.79 -2.15
CA LYS A 90 -10.83 -0.05 -2.30
C LYS A 90 -9.83 0.68 -3.19
N PHE A 91 -8.58 0.69 -2.76
CA PHE A 91 -7.48 1.30 -3.52
C PHE A 91 -6.41 0.27 -3.81
N GLU A 92 -5.92 0.26 -5.04
CA GLU A 92 -4.77 -0.51 -5.47
C GLU A 92 -3.62 0.45 -5.82
N TYR A 93 -2.45 0.22 -5.25
CA TYR A 93 -1.24 0.99 -5.45
C TYR A 93 -0.18 0.10 -6.08
N GLN A 94 0.36 0.53 -7.21
CA GLN A 94 1.53 -0.10 -7.80
C GLN A 94 2.79 0.61 -7.29
N TRP A 95 3.60 -0.11 -6.54
CA TRP A 95 4.87 0.32 -6.00
C TRP A 95 6.02 -0.27 -6.82
N SER A 96 7.03 0.56 -7.09
CA SER A 96 8.34 0.12 -7.56
C SER A 96 9.32 0.22 -6.41
N ILE A 97 10.03 -0.87 -6.11
CA ILE A 97 11.10 -0.88 -5.11
C ILE A 97 12.42 -1.34 -5.71
N LYS A 98 13.54 -0.80 -5.24
CA LYS A 98 14.89 -1.28 -5.59
C LYS A 98 15.81 -1.13 -4.39
N VAL A 99 16.46 -2.23 -4.01
CA VAL A 99 17.53 -2.22 -3.00
C VAL A 99 18.77 -1.55 -3.59
N LYS A 100 19.39 -0.65 -2.83
CA LYS A 100 20.62 0.07 -3.20
C LYS A 100 21.86 -0.70 -2.81
#